data_AF-A0A3N2IM74-F1
#
_entry.id   AF-A0A3N2IM74-F1
#
_cell.length_a   1.000
_cell.length_b   1.000
_cell.length_c   1.000
_cell.angle_alpha   90.00
_cell.angle_beta   90.00
_cell.angle_gamma   90.00
#
_symmetry.space_group_name_H-M   'P 1'
#
loop_
_entity.id
_entity.type
_entity.pdbx_description
1 polymer ?
#
loop_
_entity_poly.entity_id
_entity_poly.type
_entity_poly.pdbx_seq_one_letter_code
_entity_poly.pdbx_strand_id
1 'polypeptide(L)' 'MSDDSTYTASFIGDDGAEASTEELTLIDGLPQKSLVRPGSQGDDVNWELDTDSTADTGFVYRSTGVAQHDYS' A
#
# COMPACT_ATOMS: atom_id res chain seq x y z
N MET A 1 1.42 24.48 11.01
CA MET A 1 0.69 23.88 9.88
C MET A 1 1.18 22.47 9.82
N SER A 2 0.30 21.48 9.98
CA SER A 2 0.67 20.11 9.67
C SER A 2 0.70 20.06 8.15
N ASP A 3 1.89 20.02 7.56
CA ASP A 3 2.02 19.75 6.13
C ASP A 3 1.56 18.32 5.93
N ASP A 4 0.25 18.14 5.67
CA ASP A 4 -0.38 16.90 5.21
C ASP A 4 0.20 16.57 3.83
N SER A 5 1.45 16.13 3.85
CA SER A 5 2.22 15.83 2.66
C SER A 5 1.76 14.44 2.23
N THR A 6 1.24 14.35 1.01
CA THR A 6 0.75 13.10 0.45
C THR A 6 1.73 12.53 -0.57
N TYR A 7 1.57 11.25 -0.88
CA TYR A 7 2.34 10.55 -1.89
C TYR A 7 1.45 9.60 -2.68
N THR A 8 1.78 9.40 -3.96
CA THR A 8 1.12 8.40 -4.79
C THR A 8 1.70 7.03 -4.51
N ALA A 9 0.82 6.09 -4.20
CA ALA A 9 1.12 4.69 -3.92
C ALA A 9 0.45 3.79 -4.96
N SER A 10 1.20 2.85 -5.53
CA SER A 10 0.65 1.80 -6.41
C SER A 10 0.63 0.46 -5.67
N PHE A 11 -0.50 -0.23 -5.74
CA PHE A 11 -0.73 -1.50 -5.08
C PHE A 11 -0.67 -2.62 -6.13
N ILE A 12 0.29 -3.53 -5.96
CA ILE A 12 0.54 -4.64 -6.88
C ILE A 12 0.17 -5.96 -6.19
N GLY A 13 -0.82 -6.65 -6.73
CA GLY A 13 -1.29 -7.93 -6.23
C GLY A 13 -0.24 -9.04 -6.32
N ASP A 14 -0.55 -10.19 -5.73
CA ASP A 14 0.31 -11.36 -5.70
C ASP A 14 0.50 -11.99 -7.09
N ASP A 15 -0.43 -11.73 -7.99
CA ASP A 15 -0.36 -12.05 -9.43
C ASP A 15 0.55 -11.10 -10.23
N GLY A 16 1.08 -10.06 -9.58
CA GLY A 16 1.90 -9.02 -10.20
C GLY A 16 1.10 -7.97 -10.98
N ALA A 17 -0.23 -8.02 -10.95
CA ALA A 17 -1.08 -7.02 -11.57
C ALA A 17 -1.28 -5.81 -10.64
N GLU A 18 -1.43 -4.62 -11.22
CA GLU A 18 -1.83 -3.44 -10.43
C GLU A 18 -3.29 -3.60 -9.98
N ALA A 19 -3.48 -3.62 -8.67
CA ALA A 19 -4.80 -3.64 -8.02
C ALA A 19 -5.42 -2.23 -8.00
N SER A 20 -4.63 -1.24 -7.59
CA SER A 20 -5.06 0.16 -7.49
C SER A 20 -3.87 1.11 -7.41
N THR A 21 -4.11 2.39 -7.65
CA THR A 21 -3.17 3.48 -7.38
C THR A 21 -3.92 4.58 -6.61
N GLU A 22 -3.41 4.96 -5.43
CA GLU A 22 -4.08 5.90 -4.52
C GLU A 22 -3.11 6.95 -3.96
N GLU A 23 -3.64 8.09 -3.53
CA GLU A 23 -2.88 9.10 -2.80
C GLU A 23 -3.02 8.86 -1.29
N LEU A 24 -1.87 8.70 -0.60
CA LEU A 24 -1.80 8.41 0.82
C LEU A 24 -1.08 9.53 1.58
N THR A 25 -1.47 9.75 2.83
CA THR A 25 -0.78 10.69 3.72
C THR A 25 0.52 10.10 4.25
N LEU A 26 1.58 10.91 4.24
CA LEU A 26 2.83 10.61 4.92
C LEU A 26 2.64 10.67 6.44
N ILE A 27 3.20 9.69 7.16
CA ILE A 27 3.24 9.70 8.63
C ILE A 27 4.65 10.13 9.02
N ASP A 28 4.76 11.24 9.74
CA ASP A 28 6.06 11.84 10.11
C ASP A 28 6.97 12.11 8.89
N GLY A 29 6.38 12.46 7.75
CA GLY A 29 7.10 12.71 6.49
C GLY A 29 7.60 11.45 5.79
N LEU A 30 7.20 10.26 6.25
CA LEU A 30 7.59 8.97 5.70
C LEU A 30 6.38 8.20 5.15
N PRO A 31 6.57 7.36 4.11
CA PRO A 31 5.53 6.45 3.66
C PRO A 31 5.21 5.43 4.77
N GLN A 32 4.00 4.89 4.71
CA GLN A 32 3.61 3.82 5.63
C GLN A 32 4.40 2.56 5.26
N LYS A 33 4.87 1.79 6.25
CA LYS A 33 5.60 0.54 5.94
C LYS A 33 4.66 -0.57 5.50
N SER A 34 3.47 -0.58 6.09
CA SER A 34 2.43 -1.57 5.85
C SER A 34 1.07 -0.94 6.13
N LEU A 35 0.06 -1.36 5.38
CA LEU A 35 -1.32 -0.95 5.60
C LEU A 35 -2.30 -2.04 5.15
N VAL A 36 -3.52 -1.95 5.65
CA VAL A 36 -4.64 -2.78 5.18
C VAL A 36 -5.51 -1.96 4.25
N ARG A 37 -5.71 -2.47 3.03
CA ARG A 37 -6.57 -1.86 2.01
C ARG A 37 -7.33 -2.95 1.26
N PRO A 38 -8.51 -2.63 0.73
CA PRO A 38 -9.24 -3.54 -0.15
C PRO A 38 -8.39 -3.90 -1.37
N GLY A 39 -8.29 -5.19 -1.67
CA GLY A 39 -7.75 -5.67 -2.94
C GLY A 39 -8.77 -5.53 -4.08
N SER A 40 -8.36 -5.97 -5.27
CA SER A 40 -9.15 -5.89 -6.51
C SER A 40 -10.53 -6.59 -6.41
N GLN A 41 -10.67 -7.55 -5.49
CA GLN A 41 -11.91 -8.31 -5.26
C GLN A 41 -12.72 -7.83 -4.05
N GLY A 42 -12.28 -6.78 -3.35
CA GLY A 42 -12.96 -6.21 -2.18
C GLY A 42 -12.59 -6.87 -0.85
N ASP A 43 -11.76 -7.90 -0.84
CA ASP A 43 -11.18 -8.47 0.38
C ASP A 43 -10.17 -7.49 1.00
N ASP A 44 -10.11 -7.44 2.33
CA ASP A 44 -9.05 -6.70 3.01
C ASP A 44 -7.73 -7.44 2.82
N VAL A 45 -6.73 -6.75 2.26
CA VAL A 45 -5.41 -7.29 1.96
C VAL A 45 -4.36 -6.53 2.75
N ASN A 46 -3.36 -7.26 3.24
CA ASN A 46 -2.16 -6.66 3.81
C ASN A 46 -1.23 -6.24 2.68
N TRP A 47 -0.84 -4.97 2.71
CA TRP A 47 0.04 -4.36 1.73
C TRP A 47 1.32 -3.93 2.43
N GLU A 48 2.47 -4.31 1.87
CA GLU A 48 3.79 -3.96 2.40
C GLU A 48 4.55 -3.11 1.39
N LEU A 49 5.18 -2.04 1.87
CA LEU A 49 5.96 -1.13 1.03
C LEU A 49 7.19 -1.88 0.49
N ASP A 50 7.27 -1.98 -0.83
CA ASP A 50 8.41 -2.55 -1.53
C ASP A 50 9.55 -1.53 -1.53
N THR A 51 10.42 -1.60 -0.52
CA THR A 51 11.60 -0.73 -0.39
C THR A 51 12.71 -1.06 -1.37
N ASP A 52 12.66 -2.24 -1.99
CA ASP A 52 13.61 -2.70 -3.01
C ASP A 52 13.15 -2.35 -4.43
N SER A 53 11.91 -1.85 -4.58
CA SER A 53 11.40 -1.33 -5.84
C SER A 53 12.28 -0.17 -6.32
N THR A 54 13.09 -0.44 -7.35
CA THR A 54 13.83 0.59 -8.08
C THR A 54 12.94 1.39 -9.03
N ALA A 55 11.61 1.36 -8.84
CA ALA A 55 10.70 2.12 -9.65
C ALA A 55 10.93 3.61 -9.36
N ASP A 56 11.62 4.30 -10.29
CA ASP A 56 11.89 5.74 -10.31
C ASP A 56 10.63 6.62 -10.20
N THR A 57 9.42 6.04 -10.13
CA THR A 57 8.14 6.74 -10.31
C THR A 57 7.18 6.68 -9.11
N GLY A 58 7.53 6.08 -7.96
CA GLY A 58 6.67 6.19 -6.78
C GLY A 58 6.84 5.10 -5.72
N PHE A 59 5.97 5.16 -4.70
CA PHE A 59 5.92 4.16 -3.64
C PHE A 59 5.07 2.98 -4.09
N VAL A 60 5.65 1.77 -4.08
CA VAL A 60 4.96 0.55 -4.50
C VAL A 60 4.67 -0.30 -3.28
N TYR A 61 3.44 -0.77 -3.15
CA TYR A 61 3.06 -1.75 -2.15
C TYR A 61 2.77 -3.08 -2.81
N ARG A 62 3.26 -4.17 -2.22
CA ARG A 62 2.93 -5.53 -2.66
C ARG A 62 2.00 -6.19 -1.67
N SER A 63 1.02 -6.93 -2.18
CA SER A 63 0.14 -7.71 -1.32
C SER A 63 0.93 -8.85 -0.67
N THR A 64 0.85 -8.95 0.65
CA THR A 64 1.43 -10.07 1.42
C THR A 64 0.39 -11.14 1.77
N GLY A 65 -0.86 -10.95 1.33
CA GLY A 65 -1.97 -11.88 1.48
C GLY A 65 -3.21 -11.21 2.08
N VAL A 66 -4.34 -11.94 2.06
CA VAL A 66 -5.59 -11.49 2.70
C VAL A 66 -5.32 -11.22 4.18
N ALA A 67 -5.71 -10.04 4.65
CA ALA A 67 -5.67 -9.71 6.05
C ALA A 67 -6.62 -10.68 6.78
N GLN A 68 -6.04 -11.63 7.51
CA GLN A 68 -6.85 -12.50 8.37
C GLN A 68 -7.42 -11.63 9.48
N HIS A 69 -8.71 -11.34 9.39
CA HIS A 69 -9.44 -10.78 10.50
C HIS A 69 -9.68 -11.90 11.52
N ASP A 70 -8.78 -12.01 12.51
CA ASP A 70 -9.05 -12.76 13.74
C ASP A 70 -10.14 -12.02 14.53
N TYR A 71 -11.40 -12.16 14.11
CA TYR A 71 -12.54 -11.91 14.99
C TYR A 71 -12.70 -13.15 15.90
N SER A 72 -11.90 -13.20 16.97
CA SER A 72 -12.10 -14.12 18.11
C SER A 72 -13.03 -13.52 19.17
#